data_AF-A0A945XFF0-F1
#
_entry.id   AF-A0A945XFF0-F1
#
_cell.length_a   1.000
_cell.length_b   1.000
_cell.length_c   1.000
_cell.angle_alpha   90.00
_cell.angle_beta   90.00
_cell.angle_gamma   90.00
#
_symmetry.space_group_name_H-M   'P 1'
#
loop_
_entity.id
_entity.type
_entity.pdbx_description
1 polymer ?
#
loop_
_entity_poly.entity_id
_entity_poly.type
_entity_poly.pdbx_seq_one_letter_code
_entity_poly.pdbx_strand_id
1 'polypeptide(L)'
;MFKLSNFRLLPVVFMVALLGFTGGAQAHLVAFGWTDNGNGTVRLWGEHWHGDQSSAYSDNAGITITDLSGSFTPFTAQWTGFLNNSDRDVMLGDGTLTGVADAGNGYAKEGDWFFTEDLVIGNGDWRFFTGTACCVDTMGGPVDITLTGITSVGEGTGPSAVPEPGMLAIFGLGLIGLGYTRRRRTV
;
A
#
# COMPACT_ATOMS: atom_id res chain seq x y z
N MET A 1 46.28 -3.86 42.68
CA MET A 1 45.04 -4.50 43.18
C MET A 1 43.94 -3.44 43.18
N PHE A 2 43.12 -3.37 42.13
CA PHE A 2 42.03 -2.38 42.04
C PHE A 2 40.81 -2.88 42.82
N LYS A 3 40.39 -2.15 43.86
CA LYS A 3 39.16 -2.43 44.62
C LYS A 3 37.96 -1.92 43.81
N LEU A 4 37.16 -2.82 43.23
CA LEU A 4 35.82 -2.51 42.73
C LEU A 4 34.84 -2.45 43.93
N SER A 5 34.52 -1.24 44.41
CA SER A 5 33.65 -1.05 45.59
C SER A 5 32.18 -0.75 45.29
N ASN A 6 31.76 -0.65 44.02
CA ASN A 6 30.46 -0.05 43.69
C ASN A 6 29.48 -0.99 42.98
N PHE A 7 29.20 -2.16 43.59
CA PHE A 7 28.16 -3.09 43.11
C PHE A 7 26.73 -2.54 43.14
N ARG A 8 26.50 -1.40 43.81
CA ARG A 8 25.16 -0.77 43.94
C ARG A 8 24.67 -0.07 42.67
N LEU A 9 25.55 0.20 41.70
CA LEU A 9 25.20 0.86 40.43
C LEU A 9 24.89 -0.12 39.28
N LEU A 10 25.27 -1.40 39.41
CA LEU A 10 24.97 -2.42 38.41
C LEU A 10 23.48 -2.56 38.04
N PRO A 11 22.51 -2.56 38.99
CA PRO A 11 21.11 -2.70 38.61
C PRO A 11 20.60 -1.49 37.82
N VAL A 12 21.10 -0.28 38.09
CA VAL A 12 20.73 0.93 37.35
C VAL A 12 21.30 0.90 35.94
N VAL A 13 22.56 0.49 35.76
CA VAL A 13 23.18 0.34 34.44
C VAL A 13 22.49 -0.75 33.62
N PHE A 14 22.11 -1.86 34.26
CA PHE A 14 21.37 -2.94 33.61
C PHE A 14 19.96 -2.50 33.19
N MET A 15 19.26 -1.74 34.03
CA MET A 15 17.93 -1.22 33.73
C MET A 15 17.94 -0.14 32.63
N VAL A 16 18.97 0.73 32.60
CA VAL A 16 19.17 1.71 31.51
C VAL A 16 19.55 1.01 30.20
N ALA A 17 20.34 -0.07 30.25
CA ALA A 17 20.65 -0.88 29.08
C ALA A 17 19.41 -1.60 28.53
N LEU A 18 18.51 -2.10 29.40
CA LEU A 18 17.24 -2.70 29.00
C LEU A 18 16.26 -1.71 28.36
N LEU A 19 16.27 -0.45 28.79
CA LEU A 19 15.47 0.63 28.17
C LEU A 19 15.97 1.05 26.79
N GLY A 20 17.21 0.68 26.41
CA GLY A 20 17.81 1.02 25.12
C GLY A 20 17.49 0.07 23.95
N PHE A 21 16.79 -1.05 24.22
CA PHE A 21 16.48 -2.09 23.23
C PHE A 21 15.00 -2.11 22.81
N THR A 22 14.30 -0.97 22.84
CA THR A 22 13.02 -0.87 22.14
C THR A 22 13.29 -0.74 20.64
N GLY A 23 13.52 -1.86 19.96
CA GLY A 23 13.42 -1.91 18.52
C GLY A 23 12.02 -1.43 18.14
N GLY A 24 11.92 -0.31 17.43
CA GLY A 24 10.63 0.21 16.98
C GLY A 24 9.96 -0.86 16.11
N ALA A 25 8.71 -1.19 16.43
CA ALA A 25 7.93 -2.06 15.56
C ALA A 25 7.77 -1.34 14.22
N GLN A 26 8.32 -1.93 13.16
CA GLN A 26 8.23 -1.38 11.80
C GLN A 26 6.88 -1.78 11.22
N ALA A 27 6.10 -0.80 10.77
CA ALA A 27 4.96 -1.05 9.91
C ALA A 27 5.41 -1.82 8.66
N HIS A 28 4.66 -2.85 8.31
CA HIS A 28 4.97 -3.73 7.20
C HIS A 28 3.71 -4.25 6.53
N LEU A 29 3.85 -4.59 5.25
CA LEU A 29 2.75 -5.08 4.44
C LEU A 29 2.58 -6.57 4.72
N VAL A 30 1.39 -7.01 5.14
CA VAL A 30 1.13 -8.40 5.54
C VAL A 30 0.36 -9.21 4.51
N ALA A 31 -0.45 -8.57 3.68
CA ALA A 31 -1.14 -9.22 2.57
C ALA A 31 -1.24 -8.30 1.36
N PHE A 32 -1.21 -8.90 0.17
CA PHE A 32 -1.55 -8.24 -1.07
C PHE A 32 -2.94 -8.63 -1.51
N GLY A 33 -3.78 -7.64 -1.81
CA GLY A 33 -5.09 -7.84 -2.42
C GLY A 33 -5.15 -7.25 -3.83
N TRP A 34 -6.10 -7.72 -4.63
CA TRP A 34 -6.44 -7.08 -5.90
C TRP A 34 -7.94 -7.10 -6.14
N THR A 35 -8.44 -6.09 -6.84
CA THR A 35 -9.83 -5.96 -7.27
C THR A 35 -9.89 -5.79 -8.77
N ASP A 36 -10.61 -6.67 -9.46
CA ASP A 36 -11.11 -6.43 -10.80
C ASP A 36 -12.32 -5.49 -10.74
N ASN A 37 -12.15 -4.25 -11.22
CA ASN A 37 -13.22 -3.25 -11.19
C ASN A 37 -14.31 -3.51 -12.24
N GLY A 38 -14.14 -4.52 -13.11
CA GLY A 38 -15.11 -4.88 -14.15
C GLY A 38 -15.17 -3.92 -15.35
N ASN A 39 -14.32 -2.89 -15.37
CA ASN A 39 -14.30 -1.82 -16.39
C ASN A 39 -12.97 -1.77 -17.18
N GLY A 40 -12.18 -2.83 -17.13
CA GLY A 40 -10.86 -2.90 -17.76
C GLY A 40 -9.73 -2.35 -16.89
N THR A 41 -9.97 -2.17 -15.59
CA THR A 41 -8.97 -1.75 -14.63
C THR A 41 -8.96 -2.66 -13.41
N VAL A 42 -7.81 -2.68 -12.74
CA VAL A 42 -7.54 -3.44 -11.53
C VAL A 42 -6.94 -2.50 -10.49
N ARG A 43 -7.41 -2.61 -9.25
CA ARG A 43 -6.82 -1.92 -8.10
C ARG A 43 -5.99 -2.90 -7.28
N LEU A 44 -4.79 -2.49 -6.90
CA LEU A 44 -3.95 -3.25 -5.99
C LEU A 44 -4.10 -2.71 -4.57
N TRP A 45 -4.03 -3.62 -3.60
CA TRP A 45 -4.20 -3.35 -2.18
C TRP A 45 -3.03 -3.91 -1.40
N GLY A 46 -2.58 -3.17 -0.38
CA GLY A 46 -1.61 -3.63 0.60
C GLY A 46 -2.22 -3.58 1.99
N GLU A 47 -2.29 -4.71 2.69
CA GLU A 47 -2.73 -4.76 4.07
C GLU A 47 -1.60 -4.30 4.98
N HIS A 48 -1.87 -3.24 5.73
CA HIS A 48 -0.97 -2.60 6.67
C HIS A 48 -1.04 -3.29 8.02
N TRP A 49 0.13 -3.61 8.56
CA TRP A 49 0.27 -4.02 9.96
C TRP A 49 0.71 -2.86 10.84
N HIS A 50 -0.01 -2.70 11.97
CA HIS A 50 0.06 -1.61 12.97
C HIS A 50 -1.00 -0.48 12.90
N GLY A 51 -2.24 -0.81 12.51
CA GLY A 51 -3.43 -0.02 12.84
C GLY A 51 -3.86 0.99 11.79
N ASP A 52 -4.87 1.80 12.14
CA ASP A 52 -5.51 2.77 11.25
C ASP A 52 -4.54 3.72 10.54
N GLN A 53 -4.74 3.87 9.23
CA GLN A 53 -4.06 4.87 8.40
C GLN A 53 -4.77 6.22 8.44
N SER A 54 -4.00 7.30 8.32
CA SER A 54 -4.52 8.68 8.35
C SER A 54 -4.24 9.48 7.08
N SER A 55 -3.40 8.94 6.20
CA SER A 55 -3.11 9.51 4.88
C SER A 55 -2.74 8.40 3.91
N ALA A 56 -2.99 8.61 2.62
CA ALA A 56 -2.30 7.84 1.60
C ALA A 56 -0.84 8.27 1.65
N TYR A 57 0.04 7.44 2.20
CA TYR A 57 1.46 7.75 2.32
C TYR A 57 2.11 7.64 0.94
N SER A 58 1.84 8.61 0.06
CA SER A 58 2.41 8.72 -1.29
C SER A 58 3.94 8.84 -1.29
N ASP A 59 4.54 9.12 -0.12
CA ASP A 59 5.98 9.17 0.10
C ASP A 59 6.61 7.79 0.30
N ASN A 60 5.80 6.72 0.33
CA ASN A 60 6.24 5.35 0.62
C ASN A 60 6.89 4.63 -0.58
N ALA A 61 7.33 5.38 -1.60
CA ALA A 61 7.82 4.90 -2.89
C ALA A 61 6.85 4.02 -3.70
N GLY A 62 5.74 3.56 -3.11
CA GLY A 62 4.70 2.76 -3.74
C GLY A 62 5.02 1.26 -3.78
N ILE A 63 4.38 0.56 -4.70
CA ILE A 63 4.60 -0.85 -4.99
C ILE A 63 5.28 -0.99 -6.35
N THR A 64 6.47 -1.60 -6.35
CA THR A 64 7.16 -1.98 -7.58
C THR A 64 6.63 -3.33 -8.04
N ILE A 65 6.22 -3.37 -9.30
CA ILE A 65 5.61 -4.50 -10.00
C ILE A 65 6.58 -4.92 -11.10
N THR A 66 7.06 -6.16 -11.05
CA THR A 66 7.95 -6.74 -12.05
C THR A 66 7.27 -7.93 -12.69
N ASP A 67 7.24 -7.96 -14.01
CA ASP A 67 6.77 -9.11 -14.78
C ASP A 67 7.77 -10.27 -14.70
N LEU A 68 7.33 -11.43 -14.20
CA LEU A 68 8.19 -12.60 -14.11
C LEU A 68 8.45 -13.25 -15.47
N SER A 69 7.63 -12.98 -16.48
CA SER A 69 7.89 -13.41 -17.87
C SER A 69 8.98 -12.56 -18.56
N GLY A 70 9.28 -11.37 -18.02
CA GLY A 70 10.27 -10.43 -18.58
C GLY A 70 9.79 -9.69 -19.83
N SER A 71 8.49 -9.71 -20.13
CA SER A 71 7.88 -9.04 -21.28
C SER A 71 7.68 -7.54 -21.05
N PHE A 72 7.52 -7.12 -19.79
CA PHE A 72 7.31 -5.71 -19.41
C PHE A 72 8.44 -5.15 -18.56
N THR A 73 8.68 -3.84 -18.73
CA THR A 73 9.56 -3.10 -17.82
C THR A 73 8.92 -2.98 -16.44
N PRO A 74 9.71 -3.03 -15.34
CA PRO A 74 9.18 -2.79 -14.01
C PRO A 74 8.39 -1.48 -13.92
N PHE A 75 7.26 -1.52 -13.25
CA PHE A 75 6.35 -0.39 -13.06
C PHE A 75 6.18 -0.13 -11.57
N THR A 76 6.12 1.14 -11.16
CA THR A 76 5.89 1.49 -9.75
C THR A 76 4.56 2.23 -9.63
N ALA A 77 3.59 1.62 -8.95
CA ALA A 77 2.31 2.25 -8.63
C ALA A 77 2.41 2.92 -7.25
N GLN A 78 1.86 4.11 -7.09
CA GLN A 78 1.82 4.76 -5.77
C GLN A 78 0.58 4.36 -4.98
N TRP A 79 0.69 4.38 -3.65
CA TRP A 79 -0.48 4.34 -2.78
C TRP A 79 -1.21 5.67 -2.85
N THR A 80 -2.46 5.66 -3.32
CA THR A 80 -3.27 6.86 -3.55
C THR A 80 -4.41 7.00 -2.55
N GLY A 81 -4.72 5.95 -1.81
CA GLY A 81 -5.73 5.97 -0.76
C GLY A 81 -5.53 4.88 0.28
N PHE A 82 -6.41 4.90 1.28
CA PHE A 82 -6.44 3.92 2.36
C PHE A 82 -7.87 3.60 2.80
N LEU A 83 -8.04 2.45 3.44
CA LEU A 83 -9.29 1.96 4.00
C LEU A 83 -8.98 1.23 5.31
N ASN A 84 -9.48 1.74 6.44
CA ASN A 84 -9.24 1.13 7.74
C ASN A 84 -10.36 0.18 8.16
N ASN A 85 -10.07 -0.69 9.12
CA ASN A 85 -11.05 -1.53 9.82
C ASN A 85 -11.94 -2.40 8.89
N SER A 86 -11.38 -2.85 7.77
CA SER A 86 -12.03 -3.67 6.77
C SER A 86 -11.40 -5.05 6.72
N ASP A 87 -12.03 -6.02 7.39
CA ASP A 87 -11.53 -7.40 7.45
C ASP A 87 -11.37 -7.99 6.04
N ARG A 88 -10.19 -8.56 5.81
CA ARG A 88 -9.78 -9.18 4.53
C ARG A 88 -10.77 -10.22 4.00
N ASP A 89 -11.26 -11.12 4.86
CA ASP A 89 -12.12 -12.22 4.44
C ASP A 89 -13.54 -11.70 4.17
N VAL A 90 -13.98 -10.67 4.88
CA VAL A 90 -15.21 -9.93 4.56
C VAL A 90 -15.10 -9.28 3.18
N MET A 91 -13.99 -8.59 2.90
CA MET A 91 -13.75 -7.97 1.59
C MET A 91 -13.69 -8.99 0.45
N LEU A 92 -13.19 -10.21 0.69
CA LEU A 92 -13.29 -11.30 -0.29
C LEU A 92 -14.74 -11.79 -0.45
N GLY A 93 -15.47 -11.91 0.66
CA GLY A 93 -16.84 -12.41 0.67
C GLY A 93 -17.86 -11.45 0.04
N ASP A 94 -17.65 -10.14 0.15
CA ASP A 94 -18.52 -9.12 -0.43
C ASP A 94 -18.10 -8.68 -1.85
N GLY A 95 -16.97 -9.17 -2.34
CA GLY A 95 -16.45 -8.90 -3.68
C GLY A 95 -15.65 -7.60 -3.79
N THR A 96 -15.34 -6.93 -2.68
CA THR A 96 -14.39 -5.81 -2.67
C THR A 96 -13.02 -6.26 -3.14
N LEU A 97 -12.54 -7.44 -2.73
CA LEU A 97 -11.35 -8.09 -3.26
C LEU A 97 -11.73 -9.23 -4.20
N THR A 98 -11.07 -9.28 -5.35
CA THR A 98 -11.12 -10.42 -6.28
C THR A 98 -10.21 -11.55 -5.83
N GLY A 99 -9.08 -11.22 -5.22
CA GLY A 99 -8.17 -12.21 -4.65
C GLY A 99 -7.18 -11.59 -3.67
N VAL A 100 -6.45 -12.47 -2.97
CA VAL A 100 -5.49 -12.10 -1.94
C VAL A 100 -4.33 -13.08 -1.90
N ALA A 101 -3.16 -12.62 -1.46
CA ALA A 101 -1.97 -13.43 -1.27
C ALA A 101 -1.13 -12.90 -0.09
N ASP A 102 -0.22 -13.74 0.41
CA ASP A 102 0.75 -13.36 1.43
C ASP A 102 1.80 -12.41 0.85
N ALA A 103 2.13 -11.36 1.60
CA ALA A 103 3.19 -10.41 1.28
C ALA A 103 4.57 -10.81 1.81
N GLY A 104 4.69 -11.98 2.43
CA GLY A 104 5.97 -12.53 2.91
C GLY A 104 6.43 -11.98 4.25
N ASN A 105 5.58 -11.21 4.94
CA ASN A 105 5.84 -10.69 6.29
C ASN A 105 4.90 -11.27 7.37
N GLY A 106 4.30 -12.44 7.13
CA GLY A 106 3.56 -13.17 8.17
C GLY A 106 2.03 -13.12 8.07
N TYR A 107 1.49 -12.97 6.86
CA TYR A 107 0.06 -13.09 6.50
C TYR A 107 -0.95 -12.95 7.63
N ALA A 108 -1.40 -11.73 7.87
CA ALA A 108 -2.33 -11.39 8.94
C ALA A 108 -3.71 -10.93 8.41
N LYS A 109 -4.57 -10.51 9.33
CA LYS A 109 -5.91 -9.94 9.07
C LYS A 109 -6.05 -8.69 9.95
N GLU A 110 -5.28 -7.67 9.62
CA GLU A 110 -5.23 -6.42 10.37
C GLU A 110 -6.40 -5.50 10.00
N GLY A 111 -6.88 -5.61 8.76
CA GLY A 111 -8.03 -4.88 8.26
C GLY A 111 -7.76 -3.42 7.86
N ASP A 112 -6.51 -2.97 7.95
CA ASP A 112 -6.11 -1.64 7.50
C ASP A 112 -5.38 -1.78 6.16
N TRP A 113 -5.78 -0.99 5.17
CA TRP A 113 -5.34 -1.18 3.79
C TRP A 113 -4.89 0.12 3.15
N PHE A 114 -3.86 0.05 2.34
CA PHE A 114 -3.63 0.99 1.25
C PHE A 114 -4.15 0.45 -0.07
N PHE A 115 -4.42 1.37 -0.99
CA PHE A 115 -4.71 1.01 -2.36
C PHE A 115 -4.06 1.96 -3.36
N THR A 116 -3.78 1.43 -4.55
CA THR A 116 -3.22 2.19 -5.68
C THR A 116 -4.30 2.94 -6.44
N GLU A 117 -3.87 3.80 -7.38
CA GLU A 117 -4.73 4.15 -8.51
C GLU A 117 -5.13 2.90 -9.31
N ASP A 118 -6.13 3.07 -10.17
CA ASP A 118 -6.55 2.01 -11.07
C ASP A 118 -5.47 1.75 -12.13
N LEU A 119 -5.11 0.49 -12.29
CA LEU A 119 -4.10 0.01 -13.23
C LEU A 119 -4.74 -0.82 -14.32
N VAL A 120 -4.11 -0.86 -15.50
CA VAL A 120 -4.35 -1.94 -16.45
C VAL A 120 -3.32 -3.03 -16.15
N ILE A 121 -3.72 -4.10 -15.48
CA ILE A 121 -2.90 -5.29 -15.20
C ILE A 121 -3.80 -6.53 -15.22
N GLY A 122 -3.35 -7.58 -15.89
CA GLY A 122 -4.12 -8.81 -16.06
C GLY A 122 -3.72 -9.94 -15.11
N ASN A 123 -4.40 -11.08 -15.23
CA ASN A 123 -3.92 -12.32 -14.62
C ASN A 123 -2.48 -12.62 -15.08
N GLY A 124 -1.69 -13.22 -14.21
CA GLY A 124 -0.30 -13.58 -14.50
C GLY A 124 0.56 -13.64 -13.25
N ASP A 125 1.83 -14.01 -13.44
CA ASP A 125 2.81 -14.09 -12.36
C ASP A 125 3.61 -12.78 -12.28
N TRP A 126 3.47 -12.12 -11.14
CA TRP A 126 4.05 -10.80 -10.90
C TRP A 126 4.88 -10.81 -9.62
N ARG A 127 6.00 -10.09 -9.64
CA ARG A 127 6.80 -9.83 -8.47
C ARG A 127 6.48 -8.46 -7.91
N PHE A 128 6.12 -8.42 -6.64
CA PHE A 128 5.77 -7.22 -5.91
C PHE A 128 6.82 -6.89 -4.85
N PHE A 129 7.14 -5.61 -4.71
CA PHE A 129 8.08 -5.13 -3.71
C PHE A 129 7.86 -3.66 -3.36
N THR A 130 7.73 -3.36 -2.06
CA THR A 130 7.63 -1.97 -1.56
C THR A 130 8.97 -1.43 -1.04
N GLY A 131 10.01 -2.26 -0.95
CA GLY A 131 11.31 -1.87 -0.41
C GLY A 131 11.49 -2.27 1.06
N THR A 132 12.74 -2.21 1.53
CA THR A 132 13.14 -2.60 2.89
C THR A 132 13.36 -1.41 3.83
N ALA A 133 13.21 -0.17 3.36
CA ALA A 133 13.73 1.00 4.07
C ALA A 133 12.99 2.34 3.85
N CYS A 134 11.67 2.36 3.62
CA CYS A 134 10.91 3.61 3.86
C CYS A 134 9.46 3.37 4.33
N CYS A 135 8.76 4.46 4.63
CA CYS A 135 8.22 4.78 5.96
C CYS A 135 7.01 3.97 6.47
N VAL A 136 6.32 3.23 5.60
CA VAL A 136 5.11 2.45 5.92
C VAL A 136 5.15 1.15 5.11
N ASP A 137 4.55 0.05 5.54
CA ASP A 137 4.34 -1.13 4.69
C ASP A 137 5.57 -1.71 3.99
N THR A 138 6.69 -1.69 4.70
CA THR A 138 7.94 -2.31 4.23
C THR A 138 7.77 -3.80 3.97
N MET A 139 8.52 -4.31 2.99
CA MET A 139 8.65 -5.74 2.72
C MET A 139 10.07 -6.20 3.04
N GLY A 140 10.19 -7.35 3.72
CA GLY A 140 11.50 -7.96 3.98
C GLY A 140 12.24 -8.37 2.70
N GLY A 141 11.51 -8.59 1.61
CA GLY A 141 12.02 -8.88 0.28
C GLY A 141 10.90 -8.92 -0.76
N PRO A 142 11.22 -9.00 -2.06
CA PRO A 142 10.20 -9.14 -3.10
C PRO A 142 9.46 -10.47 -2.98
N VAL A 143 8.17 -10.49 -3.34
CA VAL A 143 7.33 -11.69 -3.35
C VAL A 143 6.70 -11.90 -4.72
N ASP A 144 6.66 -13.16 -5.15
CA ASP A 144 6.08 -13.60 -6.42
C ASP A 144 4.63 -14.05 -6.17
N ILE A 145 3.68 -13.44 -6.88
CA ILE A 145 2.24 -13.63 -6.69
C ILE A 145 1.60 -13.86 -8.06
N THR A 146 0.77 -14.91 -8.16
CA THR A 146 -0.08 -15.15 -9.31
C THR A 146 -1.40 -14.41 -9.13
N LEU A 147 -1.65 -13.37 -9.93
CA LEU A 147 -2.95 -12.72 -10.01
C LEU A 147 -3.92 -13.61 -10.79
N THR A 148 -5.09 -13.86 -10.21
CA THR A 148 -6.15 -14.69 -10.80
C THR A 148 -7.52 -14.03 -10.63
N GLY A 149 -8.51 -14.47 -11.41
CA GLY A 149 -9.90 -14.01 -11.28
C GLY A 149 -10.17 -12.65 -11.91
N ILE A 150 -9.18 -12.02 -12.54
CA ILE A 150 -9.38 -10.80 -13.33
C ILE A 150 -10.02 -11.19 -14.66
N THR A 151 -11.19 -10.62 -14.94
CA THR A 151 -12.00 -10.89 -16.13
C THR A 151 -12.07 -9.70 -17.07
N SER A 152 -11.88 -8.47 -16.55
CA SER A 152 -12.00 -7.25 -17.35
C SER A 152 -10.73 -6.85 -18.10
N VAL A 153 -9.57 -7.39 -17.73
CA VAL A 153 -8.27 -7.16 -18.37
C VAL A 153 -7.74 -8.47 -18.96
N GLY A 154 -7.19 -8.43 -20.17
CA GLY A 154 -6.63 -9.62 -20.83
C GLY A 154 -5.48 -10.25 -20.05
N GLU A 155 -5.36 -11.57 -20.13
CA GLU A 155 -4.28 -12.33 -19.49
C GLU A 155 -2.90 -11.85 -19.97
N GLY A 156 -1.94 -11.73 -19.04
CA GLY A 156 -0.59 -11.25 -19.34
C GLY A 156 -0.51 -9.77 -19.71
N THR A 157 -1.57 -8.97 -19.53
CA THR A 157 -1.50 -7.53 -19.75
C THR A 157 -0.65 -6.87 -18.67
N GLY A 158 0.39 -6.15 -19.08
CA GLY A 158 1.35 -5.49 -18.20
C GLY A 158 0.84 -4.20 -17.57
N PRO A 159 1.36 -3.84 -16.38
CA PRO A 159 0.90 -2.73 -15.59
C PRO A 159 1.08 -1.38 -16.31
N SER A 160 0.01 -0.60 -16.34
CA SER A 160 0.06 0.82 -16.68
C SER A 160 -0.98 1.59 -15.86
N ALA A 161 -0.66 2.82 -15.44
CA ALA A 161 -1.61 3.68 -14.76
C ALA A 161 -2.73 4.12 -15.70
N VAL A 162 -3.96 4.11 -15.20
CA VAL A 162 -5.10 4.73 -15.88
C VAL A 162 -5.21 6.17 -15.37
N PRO A 163 -4.95 7.19 -16.19
CA PRO A 163 -5.06 8.57 -15.75
C PRO A 163 -6.47 8.83 -15.23
N GLU A 164 -6.57 9.46 -14.06
CA GLU A 164 -7.87 9.91 -13.56
C GLU A 164 -8.59 10.72 -14.65
N PRO A 165 -9.89 10.47 -14.90
CA PRO A 165 -10.59 11.18 -15.96
C PRO A 165 -10.47 12.69 -15.77
N GLY A 166 -10.00 13.40 -16.79
CA GLY A 166 -9.91 14.87 -16.80
C GLY A 166 -11.23 15.59 -16.49
N MET A 167 -12.34 14.85 -16.36
CA MET A 167 -13.63 15.33 -15.86
C MET A 167 -13.52 16.01 -14.48
N LEU A 168 -12.64 15.57 -13.57
CA LEU A 168 -12.43 16.29 -12.29
C LEU A 168 -11.81 17.67 -12.52
N ALA A 169 -10.82 17.76 -13.40
CA ALA A 169 -10.23 19.04 -13.79
C ALA A 169 -11.26 19.96 -14.49
N ILE A 170 -12.08 19.40 -15.40
CA ILE A 170 -13.14 20.14 -16.09
C ILE A 170 -14.23 20.59 -15.10
N PHE A 171 -14.61 19.74 -14.15
CA PHE A 171 -15.58 20.06 -13.11
C PHE A 171 -15.05 21.18 -12.20
N GLY A 172 -13.80 21.11 -11.76
CA GLY A 172 -13.14 22.16 -10.98
C GLY A 172 -13.06 23.49 -11.74
N LEU A 173 -12.66 23.46 -13.01
CA LEU A 173 -12.65 24.64 -13.88
C LEU A 173 -14.06 25.20 -14.09
N GLY A 174 -15.07 24.34 -14.23
CA GLY A 174 -16.47 24.69 -14.30
C GLY A 174 -16.95 25.44 -13.05
N LEU A 175 -16.62 24.95 -11.86
CA LEU A 175 -16.96 25.59 -10.59
C LEU A 175 -16.29 26.97 -10.44
N ILE A 176 -15.02 27.11 -10.83
CA ILE A 176 -14.31 28.40 -10.83
C ILE A 176 -15.00 29.38 -11.81
N GLY A 177 -15.36 28.91 -13.02
CA GLY A 177 -16.08 29.70 -14.00
C GLY A 177 -17.46 30.17 -13.52
N LEU A 178 -18.22 29.29 -12.85
CA LEU A 178 -19.50 29.62 -12.21
C LEU A 178 -19.33 30.63 -11.06
N GLY A 179 -18.30 30.48 -10.24
CA GLY A 179 -17.99 31.43 -9.17
C GLY A 179 -17.67 32.83 -9.70
N TYR A 180 -16.90 32.91 -10.78
CA TYR A 180 -16.54 34.18 -11.43
C TYR A 180 -17.74 34.87 -12.09
N THR A 181 -18.59 34.12 -12.79
CA THR A 181 -19.81 34.66 -13.42
C THR A 181 -20.84 35.13 -12.40
N ARG A 182 -20.95 34.45 -11.25
CA ARG A 182 -21.85 34.87 -10.16
C ARG A 182 -21.41 36.17 -9.49
N ARG A 183 -20.11 36.38 -9.29
CA ARG A 183 -19.56 37.66 -8.76
C ARG A 183 -19.86 38.85 -9.65
N ARG A 184 -19.84 38.67 -10.98
CA ARG A 184 -20.13 39.75 -11.95
C ARG A 184 -21.61 40.16 -12.02
N ARG A 185 -22.54 39.38 -11.45
CA ARG A 185 -23.97 39.73 -11.37
C ARG A 185 -24.36 40.45 -10.08
N THR A 186 -23.44 40.59 -9.13
CA THR A 186 -23.69 41.21 -7.82
C THR A 186 -23.08 42.62 -7.70
N VAL A 187 -22.62 43.18 -8.82
CA VAL A 187 -22.11 44.56 -8.95
C VAL A 187 -23.01 45.30 -9.92
#